data_AF-A0A8S9JY60-F1
#
_entry.id   AF-A0A8S9JY60-F1
#
_cell.length_a   1.000
_cell.length_b   1.000
_cell.length_c   1.000
_cell.angle_alpha   90.00
_cell.angle_beta   90.00
_cell.angle_gamma   90.00
#
_symmetry.space_group_name_H-M   'P 1'
#
loop_
_entity.id
_entity.type
_entity.pdbx_description
1 polymer ?
#
loop_
_entity_poly.entity_id
_entity_poly.type
_entity_poly.pdbx_seq_one_letter_code
_entity_poly.pdbx_strand_id
1 'polypeptide(L)' 'MALYHKACVKIDEEGAEAAAVTFAYSDGCSMYLEPPKRIDFVADHPFLFLIREDKTGTVLFVGQIFDPSDKSA' A
#
# COMPACT_ATOMS: atom_id res chain seq x y z
N MET A 1 -14.94 -31.23 -14.14
CA MET A 1 -13.87 -30.50 -14.83
C MET A 1 -13.18 -29.63 -13.78
N ALA A 2 -11.89 -29.84 -13.49
CA ALA A 2 -11.17 -29.07 -12.48
C ALA A 2 -10.51 -27.86 -13.14
N LEU A 3 -10.58 -26.69 -12.48
CA LEU A 3 -9.97 -25.45 -12.95
C LEU A 3 -8.94 -25.02 -11.92
N TYR A 4 -7.68 -24.92 -12.36
CA TYR A 4 -6.54 -24.61 -11.50
C TYR A 4 -6.11 -23.17 -11.74
N HIS A 5 -5.97 -22.41 -10.65
CA HIS A 5 -5.50 -21.03 -10.68
C HIS A 5 -4.32 -20.91 -9.71
N LYS A 6 -3.21 -20.34 -10.18
CA LYS A 6 -2.01 -20.06 -9.39
C LYS A 6 -1.59 -18.62 -9.65
N ALA A 7 -1.37 -17.87 -8.57
CA ALA A 7 -0.90 -16.49 -8.57
C ALA A 7 0.25 -16.35 -7.56
N CYS A 8 1.10 -15.35 -7.75
CA CYS A 8 2.20 -15.03 -6.85
C CYS A 8 2.31 -13.51 -6.75
N VAL A 9 2.45 -12.99 -5.52
CA VAL A 9 2.65 -11.57 -5.23
C VAL A 9 3.87 -11.46 -4.32
N LYS A 10 4.85 -10.64 -4.72
CA LYS A 10 6.04 -10.32 -3.93
C LYS A 10 5.94 -8.86 -3.51
N ILE A 11 6.19 -8.58 -2.23
CA ILE A 11 6.23 -7.23 -1.67
C ILE A 11 7.65 -7.02 -1.14
N ASP A 12 8.33 -5.99 -1.62
CA ASP A 12 9.66 -5.58 -1.20
C ASP A 12 9.79 -4.06 -1.30
N GLU A 13 10.92 -3.52 -0.86
CA GLU A 13 11.21 -2.09 -0.86
C GLU A 13 11.45 -1.51 -2.26
N GLU A 14 11.72 -2.36 -3.25
CA GLU A 14 11.82 -1.95 -4.66
C GLU A 14 10.41 -1.74 -5.27
N GLY A 15 9.40 -2.43 -4.72
CA GLY A 15 8.00 -2.36 -5.09
C GLY A 15 7.29 -1.12 -4.56
N ALA A 16 7.10 -0.15 -5.46
CA ALA A 16 6.48 1.18 -5.32
C ALA A 16 7.48 2.29 -4.90
N GLU A 17 8.03 2.95 -5.93
CA GLU A 17 8.91 4.12 -5.88
C GLU A 17 8.27 5.28 -5.08
N ALA A 18 8.44 5.23 -3.76
CA ALA A 18 7.92 6.19 -2.81
C ALA A 18 8.87 7.38 -2.68
N ALA A 19 8.68 8.41 -3.52
CA ALA A 19 9.37 9.69 -3.31
C ALA A 19 8.58 10.91 -3.86
N ALA A 20 7.28 11.01 -3.59
CA ALA A 20 6.60 12.31 -3.72
C ALA A 20 6.86 13.14 -2.45
N VAL A 21 8.04 13.75 -2.35
CA VAL A 21 8.34 14.75 -1.32
C VAL A 21 7.38 15.93 -1.54
N THR A 22 6.38 16.08 -0.67
CA THR A 22 5.48 17.24 -0.72
C THR A 22 6.15 18.42 -0.01
N PHE A 23 6.91 19.23 -0.75
CA PHE A 23 7.47 20.48 -0.25
C PHE A 23 6.37 21.56 -0.28
N ALA A 24 5.85 21.96 0.87
CA ALA A 24 5.04 23.17 0.97
C ALA A 24 5.99 24.37 1.06
N TYR A 25 6.24 25.06 -0.06
CA TYR A 25 6.94 26.35 -0.04
C TYR A 25 5.93 27.42 0.39
N SER A 26 6.05 27.95 1.61
CA SER A 26 5.28 29.13 2.03
C SER A 26 6.06 30.39 1.67
N ASP A 27 5.74 31.01 0.55
CA ASP A 27 6.19 32.37 0.25
C ASP A 27 5.10 33.34 0.75
N GLY A 28 5.31 33.92 1.94
CA GLY A 28 4.40 34.91 2.51
C GLY A 28 3.94 34.62 3.93
N CYS A 29 4.06 35.65 4.78
CA CYS A 29 3.67 35.63 6.18
C CYS A 29 2.20 35.20 6.36
N SER A 30 1.98 34.22 7.24
CA SER A 30 0.69 33.85 7.84
C SER A 30 -0.26 32.93 7.04
N MET A 31 0.20 31.72 6.72
CA MET A 31 -0.67 30.54 6.80
C MET A 31 -0.03 29.51 7.74
N TYR A 32 -0.46 29.49 9.01
CA TYR A 32 -0.27 28.32 9.86
C TYR A 32 -1.21 27.22 9.35
N LEU A 33 -0.81 26.51 8.31
CA LEU A 33 -1.37 25.21 8.02
C LEU A 33 -0.86 24.28 9.12
N GLU A 34 -1.74 23.84 10.02
CA GLU A 34 -1.40 22.75 10.91
C GLU A 34 -0.87 21.59 10.04
N PRO A 35 0.32 21.05 10.35
CA PRO A 35 0.82 19.91 9.60
C PRO A 35 -0.23 18.79 9.67
N PRO A 36 -0.46 18.06 8.57
CA PRO A 36 -1.41 16.97 8.58
C PRO A 36 -1.08 16.04 9.76
N LYS A 37 -2.12 15.64 10.50
CA LYS A 37 -1.95 14.71 11.61
C LYS A 37 -1.20 13.48 11.10
N ARG A 38 -0.08 13.16 11.74
CA ARG A 38 0.64 11.93 11.45
C ARG A 38 -0.28 10.77 11.83
N ILE A 39 -0.46 9.85 10.89
CA ILE A 39 -1.19 8.60 11.10
C ILE A 39 -0.15 7.50 11.04
N ASP A 40 -0.04 6.75 12.13
CA ASP A 40 0.81 5.57 12.17
C ASP A 40 0.05 4.40 11.54
N PHE A 41 0.67 3.76 10.54
CA PHE A 41 0.19 2.51 9.97
C PHE A 41 1.19 1.41 10.31
N VAL A 42 0.81 0.53 11.24
CA VAL A 42 1.64 -0.58 11.72
C VAL A 42 0.95 -1.88 11.34
N ALA A 43 1.46 -2.55 10.31
CA ALA A 43 0.95 -3.83 9.82
C ALA A 43 1.69 -5.02 10.48
N ASP A 44 1.71 -5.04 11.81
CA ASP A 44 2.37 -6.06 12.65
C ASP A 44 1.45 -7.23 13.05
N HIS A 45 0.29 -7.33 12.41
CA HIS A 45 -0.76 -8.33 12.64
C HIS A 45 -1.44 -8.66 11.31
N PRO A 46 -2.25 -9.74 11.21
CA PRO A 46 -2.84 -10.16 9.94
C PRO A 46 -3.64 -9.05 9.25
N PHE A 47 -3.41 -8.87 7.95
CA PHE A 47 -4.04 -7.81 7.16
C PHE A 47 -4.46 -8.30 5.77
N LEU A 48 -5.40 -7.59 5.16
CA LEU A 48 -5.84 -7.80 3.79
C LEU A 48 -5.10 -6.85 2.84
N PHE A 49 -4.87 -7.28 1.60
CA PHE A 49 -4.36 -6.43 0.54
C PHE A 49 -5.18 -6.59 -0.74
N LEU A 50 -5.22 -5.52 -1.54
CA LEU A 50 -5.79 -5.52 -2.87
C LEU A 50 -4.86 -4.79 -3.83
N ILE A 51 -4.66 -5.37 -5.01
CA ILE A 51 -4.10 -4.68 -6.17
C ILE A 51 -5.27 -4.42 -7.11
N ARG A 52 -5.61 -3.16 -7.32
CA ARG A 52 -6.76 -2.76 -8.15
C ARG A 52 -6.35 -1.69 -9.17
N GLU A 53 -7.05 -1.67 -10.29
CA GLU A 53 -7.00 -0.54 -11.22
C GLU A 53 -7.99 0.54 -10.75
N ASP A 54 -7.53 1.76 -10.56
CA ASP A 54 -8.31 2.78 -9.83
C ASP A 54 -9.44 3.42 -10.64
N LYS A 55 -9.39 3.45 -11.98
CA LYS A 55 -10.42 4.13 -12.79
C LYS A 55 -11.69 3.28 -12.91
N THR A 56 -11.52 1.98 -13.06
CA THR A 56 -12.59 0.99 -13.23
C THR A 56 -12.93 0.30 -11.90
N GLY A 57 -12.02 0.32 -10.93
CA GLY A 57 -12.14 -0.41 -9.68
C GLY A 57 -11.90 -1.92 -9.82
N THR A 58 -11.38 -2.36 -10.97
CA THR A 58 -11.15 -3.79 -11.24
C THR A 58 -10.08 -4.34 -10.28
N VAL A 59 -10.43 -5.39 -9.55
CA VAL A 59 -9.50 -6.09 -8.66
C VAL A 59 -8.65 -7.07 -9.47
N LEU A 60 -7.34 -6.84 -9.47
CA LEU A 60 -6.35 -7.69 -10.14
C LEU A 60 -5.87 -8.80 -9.21
N PHE A 61 -5.62 -8.46 -7.94
CA PHE A 61 -5.27 -9.42 -6.89
C PHE A 61 -5.95 -9.04 -5.58
N VAL A 62 -6.30 -10.06 -4.80
CA VAL A 62 -6.79 -9.92 -3.43
C VAL A 62 -6.23 -11.06 -2.61
N GLY A 63 -5.83 -10.77 -1.38
CA GLY A 63 -5.27 -11.76 -0.49
C GLY A 63 -5.21 -11.29 0.95
N GLN A 64 -4.79 -12.22 1.81
CA GLN A 64 -4.59 -12.00 3.22
C GLN A 64 -3.19 -12.48 3.60
N ILE A 65 -2.49 -11.67 4.39
CA ILE A 65 -1.22 -12.05 5.00
C ILE A 65 -1.50 -12.37 6.47
N PHE A 66 -1.34 -13.63 6.85
CA PHE A 66 -1.44 -14.08 8.24
C PHE A 66 -0.07 -14.15 8.91
N ASP A 67 0.92 -14.68 8.19
CA ASP A 67 2.31 -14.77 8.64
C ASP A 67 3.23 -14.37 7.47
N PRO A 68 3.92 -13.21 7.54
CA PRO A 68 4.84 -12.78 6.50
C PRO A 68 6.16 -13.58 6.47
N SER A 69 6.40 -14.44 7.46
CA SER A 69 7.61 -15.28 7.54
C SER A 69 7.44 -16.63 6.84
N ASP A 70 6.21 -17.03 6.51
CA ASP A 70 5.94 -18.30 5.85
C ASP A 70 6.36 -18.24 4.38
N LYS A 71 7.38 -19.02 4.04
CA LYS A 71 7.94 -19.12 2.67
C LYS A 71 7.21 -20.12 1.79
N SER A 72 6.18 -20.77 2.33
CA SER A 72 5.38 -21.79 1.66
C SER A 72 4.15 -21.21 0.94
N ALA A 73 3.84 -19.94 1.20
CA ALA A 73 2.74 -19.19 0.61
C ALA A 73 3.08 -18.68 -0.80
#